data_AF-A0AAU8NIM8-F1
#
_entry.id   AF-A0AAU8NIM8-F1
#
_cell.length_a   1.000
_cell.length_b   1.000
_cell.length_c   1.000
_cell.angle_alpha   90.00
_cell.angle_beta   90.00
_cell.angle_gamma   90.00
#
_symmetry.space_group_name_H-M   'P 1'
#
loop_
_entity.id
_entity.type
_entity.pdbx_description
1 polymer ?
#
loop_
_entity_poly.entity_id
_entity_poly.type
_entity_poly.pdbx_seq_one_letter_code
_entity_poly.pdbx_strand_id
1 'polypeptide(L)'
;MSDLVKIVLTCFIFILILWLLFVGIRKRTGYNQSLDTRTLIGWFMGLFIIGAVPLAFALYTHITDERLDANIGLGLAMLFAWAYCAMLLCGVLGVWGRYLWLRNKEK
;
A
#
# COMPACT_ATOMS: atom_id res chain seq x y z
N MET A 1 5.51 -8.64 20.76
CA MET A 1 5.51 -8.99 19.32
C MET A 1 6.87 -8.57 18.77
N SER A 2 7.67 -9.49 18.21
CA SER A 2 9.01 -9.16 17.71
C SER A 2 8.93 -8.21 16.51
N ASP A 3 9.96 -7.39 16.30
CA ASP A 3 9.95 -6.41 15.21
C ASP A 3 9.91 -7.06 13.84
N LEU A 4 10.48 -8.27 13.70
CA LEU A 4 10.32 -9.12 12.53
C LEU A 4 8.83 -9.35 12.21
N VAL A 5 8.04 -9.76 13.21
CA VAL A 5 6.62 -10.02 13.04
C VAL A 5 5.89 -8.75 12.64
N LYS A 6 6.24 -7.59 13.21
CA LYS A 6 5.67 -6.30 12.82
C LYS A 6 6.00 -5.94 11.36
N ILE A 7 7.24 -6.12 10.92
CA ILE A 7 7.68 -5.85 9.53
C ILE A 7 6.93 -6.77 8.56
N VAL A 8 6.90 -8.08 8.83
CA VAL A 8 6.21 -9.07 8.00
C VAL A 8 4.71 -8.77 7.93
N LEU A 9 4.07 -8.49 9.06
CA LEU A 9 2.65 -8.12 9.11
C LEU A 9 2.37 -6.85 8.30
N THR A 10 3.22 -5.82 8.44
CA THR A 10 3.08 -4.58 7.67
C THR A 10 3.22 -4.83 6.16
N CYS A 11 4.13 -5.73 5.76
CA CYS A 11 4.29 -6.14 4.36
C CYS A 11 3.04 -6.84 3.82
N PHE A 12 2.45 -7.77 4.60
CA PHE A 12 1.18 -8.42 4.23
C PHE A 12 0.04 -7.40 4.07
N ILE A 13 -0.11 -6.49 5.03
CA ILE A 13 -1.13 -5.43 4.98
C ILE A 13 -0.93 -4.56 3.73
N PHE A 14 0.31 -4.16 3.44
CA PHE A 14 0.64 -3.36 2.27
C PHE A 14 0.25 -4.04 0.96
N ILE A 15 0.60 -5.32 0.78
CA ILE A 15 0.22 -6.10 -0.40
C ILE A 15 -1.30 -6.22 -0.53
N LEU A 16 -2.01 -6.45 0.58
CA LEU A 16 -3.47 -6.52 0.59
C LEU A 16 -4.13 -5.19 0.18
N ILE A 17 -3.60 -4.05 0.65
CA ILE A 17 -4.09 -2.71 0.27
C ILE A 17 -3.92 -2.49 -1.23
N LEU A 18 -2.73 -2.79 -1.77
CA LEU A 18 -2.47 -2.67 -3.20
C LEU A 18 -3.36 -3.58 -4.04
N TRP A 19 -3.60 -4.81 -3.59
CA TRP A 19 -4.53 -5.74 -4.23
C TRP A 19 -5.96 -5.18 -4.26
N LEU A 20 -6.46 -4.64 -3.14
CA LEU A 20 -7.79 -4.04 -3.06
C LEU A 20 -7.93 -2.79 -3.94
N LEU A 21 -6.89 -1.95 -3.99
CA LEU A 21 -6.83 -0.82 -4.93
C LEU A 21 -6.89 -1.32 -6.37
N PHE A 22 -6.08 -2.32 -6.72
CA PHE A 22 -6.01 -2.85 -8.09
C PHE A 22 -7.36 -3.40 -8.54
N VAL A 23 -8.01 -4.22 -7.71
CA VAL A 23 -9.34 -4.76 -7.98
C VAL A 23 -10.39 -3.64 -8.08
N GLY A 24 -10.37 -2.68 -7.15
CA GLY A 24 -11.32 -1.57 -7.12
C GLY A 24 -11.23 -0.69 -8.37
N ILE A 25 -10.00 -0.37 -8.80
CA ILE A 25 -9.75 0.41 -10.00
C ILE A 25 -10.13 -0.38 -11.25
N ARG A 26 -9.74 -1.65 -11.35
CA ARG A 26 -10.09 -2.51 -12.50
C ARG A 26 -11.61 -2.62 -12.70
N LYS A 27 -12.36 -2.78 -11.60
CA LYS A 27 -13.84 -2.80 -11.64
C LYS A 27 -14.44 -1.47 -12.14
N ARG A 28 -13.78 -0.33 -11.87
CA ARG A 28 -14.19 0.98 -12.39
C ARG A 28 -13.83 1.19 -13.85
N THR A 29 -12.65 0.77 -14.28
CA THR A 29 -12.20 0.93 -15.68
C THR A 29 -13.09 0.14 -16.64
N GLY A 30 -13.64 -1.01 -16.20
CA GLY A 30 -14.65 -1.74 -16.98
C GLY A 30 -15.97 -0.98 -17.18
N TYR A 31 -16.25 0.04 -16.36
CA TYR A 31 -17.44 0.89 -16.47
C TYR A 31 -17.17 2.19 -17.23
N ASN A 32 -15.97 2.75 -17.13
CA ASN A 32 -15.59 4.02 -17.76
C ASN A 32 -14.41 3.78 -18.72
N GLN A 33 -14.72 3.71 -20.02
CA GLN A 33 -13.92 3.19 -21.11
C GLN A 33 -12.64 4.01 -21.48
N SER A 34 -12.09 4.82 -20.57
CA SER A 34 -11.11 5.86 -20.92
C SER A 34 -9.81 5.87 -20.09
N LEU A 35 -9.67 5.03 -19.05
CA LEU A 35 -8.36 4.93 -18.36
C LEU A 35 -7.44 3.94 -19.07
N ASP A 36 -6.39 4.46 -19.73
CA ASP A 36 -5.33 3.67 -20.32
C ASP A 36 -4.70 2.75 -19.27
N THR A 37 -4.76 1.44 -19.55
CA THR A 37 -4.32 0.40 -18.62
C THR A 37 -2.82 0.50 -18.34
N ARG A 38 -2.01 1.02 -19.29
CA ARG A 38 -0.57 1.25 -19.07
C ARG A 38 -0.33 2.35 -18.05
N THR A 39 -1.10 3.42 -18.11
CA THR A 39 -1.03 4.52 -17.12
C THR A 39 -1.37 4.01 -15.72
N LEU A 40 -2.39 3.17 -15.58
CA LEU A 40 -2.74 2.54 -14.29
C LEU A 40 -1.63 1.66 -13.74
N ILE A 41 -1.06 0.79 -14.57
CA ILE A 41 0.05 -0.08 -14.17
C ILE A 41 1.26 0.77 -13.74
N GLY A 42 1.56 1.85 -14.46
CA GLY A 42 2.64 2.78 -14.10
C GLY A 42 2.43 3.42 -12.72
N TRP A 43 1.22 3.89 -12.43
CA TRP A 43 0.88 4.42 -11.10
C TRP A 43 1.01 3.35 -10.00
N PHE A 44 0.51 2.13 -10.23
CA PHE A 44 0.65 1.04 -9.27
C PHE A 44 2.09 0.66 -9.00
N MET A 45 2.93 0.59 -10.03
CA MET A 45 4.36 0.31 -9.88
C MET A 45 5.06 1.41 -9.08
N GLY A 46 4.74 2.68 -9.34
CA GLY A 46 5.26 3.80 -8.56
C GLY A 46 4.87 3.72 -7.09
N LEU A 47 3.59 3.45 -6.80
CA LEU A 47 3.09 3.30 -5.43
C LEU A 47 3.72 2.10 -4.72
N PHE A 48 3.91 0.99 -5.43
CA PHE A 48 4.58 -0.19 -4.89
C PHE A 48 6.03 0.14 -4.49
N ILE A 49 6.80 0.78 -5.37
CA ILE A 49 8.21 1.11 -5.11
C ILE A 49 8.34 2.04 -3.90
N ILE A 50 7.51 3.09 -3.82
CA ILE A 50 7.55 4.07 -2.71
C ILE A 50 7.28 3.39 -1.35
N GLY A 51 6.32 2.47 -1.29
CA GLY A 51 6.02 1.74 -0.05
C GLY A 51 6.99 0.60 0.25
N ALA A 52 7.54 -0.05 -0.77
CA ALA A 52 8.47 -1.16 -0.63
C ALA A 52 9.86 -0.72 -0.12
N VAL A 53 10.32 0.48 -0.47
CA VAL A 53 11.65 0.97 -0.07
C VAL A 53 11.80 1.10 1.47
N PRO A 54 10.90 1.76 2.21
CA PRO A 54 10.96 1.79 3.67
C PRO A 54 10.86 0.41 4.33
N LEU A 55 10.03 -0.49 3.77
CA LEU A 55 9.87 -1.86 4.25
C LEU A 55 11.14 -2.68 4.05
N ALA A 56 11.80 -2.55 2.88
CA ALA A 56 13.05 -3.21 2.57
C ALA A 56 14.19 -2.71 3.47
N PHE A 57 14.24 -1.40 3.74
CA PHE A 57 15.19 -0.83 4.69
C PHE A 57 14.96 -1.36 6.11
N ALA A 58 13.72 -1.41 6.57
CA ALA A 58 13.38 -1.97 7.87
C ALA A 58 13.76 -3.46 7.99
N LEU A 59 13.55 -4.24 6.93
CA LEU A 59 13.92 -5.66 6.91
C LEU A 59 15.44 -5.86 6.88
N TYR A 60 16.15 -5.07 6.06
CA TYR A 60 17.60 -5.12 5.95
C TYR A 60 18.26 -4.82 7.29
N THR A 61 17.90 -3.68 7.90
CA THR A 61 18.42 -3.27 9.21
C THR A 61 18.11 -4.30 10.30
N HIS A 62 16.95 -4.96 10.24
CA HIS A 62 16.60 -6.03 11.17
C HIS A 62 17.50 -7.28 11.02
N ILE A 63 17.90 -7.63 9.80
CA ILE A 63 18.74 -8.82 9.53
C ILE A 63 20.22 -8.54 9.81
N THR A 64 20.70 -7.34 9.51
CA THR A 64 22.14 -7.03 9.55
C THR A 64 22.61 -6.43 10.88
N ASP A 65 21.72 -5.86 11.70
CA ASP A 65 22.12 -5.08 12.85
C ASP A 65 21.47 -5.63 14.14
N GLU A 66 22.29 -6.19 15.04
CA GLU A 66 21.82 -6.82 16.29
C GLU A 66 21.39 -5.80 17.36
N ARG A 67 21.70 -4.50 17.16
CA ARG A 67 21.33 -3.41 18.08
C ARG A 67 19.98 -2.76 17.77
N LEU A 68 18.97 -3.62 17.62
CA LEU A 68 17.62 -3.29 17.15
C LEU A 68 16.90 -2.17 17.93
N ASP A 69 17.07 -2.11 19.25
CA ASP A 69 16.26 -1.26 20.14
C ASP A 69 16.73 0.21 20.22
N ALA A 70 17.92 0.53 19.66
CA ALA A 70 18.47 1.89 19.68
C ALA A 70 18.43 2.59 18.32
N ASN A 71 17.98 1.90 17.26
CA ASN A 71 18.06 2.43 15.91
C ASN A 71 16.83 3.28 15.57
N ILE A 72 16.95 4.59 15.77
CA ILE A 72 15.95 5.60 15.37
C ILE A 72 15.57 5.45 13.88
N GLY A 73 16.52 5.01 13.04
CA GLY A 73 16.27 4.77 11.61
C GLY A 73 15.24 3.68 11.34
N LEU A 74 15.22 2.60 12.13
CA LEU A 74 14.25 1.52 12.01
C LEU A 74 12.83 2.02 12.38
N GLY A 75 12.71 2.73 13.50
CA GLY A 75 11.45 3.33 13.93
C GLY A 75 10.91 4.33 12.91
N LEU A 76 11.77 5.19 12.36
CA LEU A 76 11.40 6.18 11.34
C LEU A 76 10.90 5.49 10.05
N ALA A 77 11.61 4.46 9.57
CA ALA A 77 11.21 3.71 8.39
C ALA A 77 9.85 3.02 8.56
N MET A 78 9.59 2.49 9.75
CA MET A 78 8.32 1.86 10.08
C MET A 78 7.16 2.88 10.14
N LEU A 79 7.41 4.06 10.72
CA LEU A 79 6.44 5.17 10.70
C LEU A 79 6.10 5.61 9.27
N PHE A 80 7.11 5.73 8.40
CA PHE A 80 6.89 6.04 6.99
C PHE A 80 6.05 4.96 6.29
N ALA A 81 6.36 3.68 6.52
CA ALA A 81 5.60 2.57 5.95
C ALA A 81 4.14 2.60 6.42
N TRP A 82 3.87 2.87 7.70
CA TRP A 82 2.52 2.95 8.25
C TRP A 82 1.75 4.18 7.75
N ALA A 83 2.37 5.36 7.73
CA ALA A 83 1.76 6.57 7.20
C ALA A 83 1.38 6.37 5.71
N TYR A 84 2.26 5.72 4.95
CA TYR A 84 1.99 5.39 3.56
C TYR A 84 0.85 4.38 3.41
N CYS A 85 0.81 3.32 4.23
CA CYS A 85 -0.31 2.39 4.26
C CYS A 85 -1.64 3.09 4.59
N ALA A 86 -1.66 4.00 5.56
CA ALA A 86 -2.83 4.78 5.92
C ALA A 86 -3.31 5.65 4.75
N MET A 87 -2.38 6.30 4.04
CA MET A 87 -2.70 7.09 2.84
C MET A 87 -3.30 6.22 1.73
N LEU A 88 -2.74 5.03 1.49
CA LEU A 88 -3.29 4.09 0.50
C LEU A 88 -4.67 3.56 0.90
N LEU A 89 -4.93 3.33 2.18
CA LEU A 89 -6.25 2.95 2.70
C LEU A 89 -7.30 4.03 2.43
N CYS A 90 -6.96 5.30 2.62
CA CYS A 90 -7.83 6.41 2.20
C CYS A 90 -8.14 6.35 0.69
N GLY A 91 -7.13 6.01 -0.12
CA GLY A 91 -7.31 5.75 -1.55
C GLY A 91 -8.30 4.61 -1.83
N VAL A 92 -8.19 3.48 -1.11
CA VAL A 92 -9.12 2.35 -1.22
C VAL A 92 -10.55 2.80 -0.95
N LEU A 93 -10.77 3.51 0.16
CA LEU A 93 -12.09 4.01 0.54
C LEU A 93 -12.66 4.96 -0.52
N GLY A 94 -11.85 5.85 -1.09
CA GLY A 94 -12.28 6.73 -2.18
C GLY A 94 -12.62 5.98 -3.47
N VAL A 95 -11.83 4.97 -3.84
CA VAL A 95 -12.07 4.14 -5.02
C VAL A 95 -13.39 3.36 -4.86
N TRP A 96 -13.53 2.65 -3.74
CA TRP A 96 -14.70 1.81 -3.46
C TRP A 96 -15.96 2.61 -3.16
N GLY A 97 -15.86 3.72 -2.42
CA GLY A 97 -16.99 4.60 -2.11
C GLY A 97 -17.64 5.16 -3.37
N ARG A 98 -16.84 5.69 -4.31
CA ARG A 98 -17.39 6.18 -5.59
C ARG A 98 -17.81 5.05 -6.54
N TYR A 99 -17.23 3.85 -6.45
CA TYR A 99 -17.76 2.68 -7.16
C TYR A 99 -19.17 2.31 -6.67
N LEU A 100 -19.38 2.22 -5.35
CA LEU A 100 -20.68 1.93 -4.74
C LEU A 100 -21.71 3.03 -5.04
N TRP A 101 -21.29 4.30 -5.00
CA TRP A 101 -22.18 5.42 -5.34
C TRP A 101 -22.68 5.37 -6.77
N LEU A 102 -21.79 5.11 -7.74
CA LEU A 102 -22.19 4.94 -9.15
C LEU A 102 -23.14 3.76 -9.31
N ARG A 103 -22.81 2.60 -8.73
CA ARG A 103 -23.65 1.40 -8.77
C ARG A 103 -25.05 1.63 -8.18
N ASN A 104 -25.18 2.44 -7.13
CA ASN A 104 -26.47 2.74 -6.52
C ASN A 104 -27.29 3.76 -7.33
N LYS A 105 -26.66 4.63 -8.12
CA LYS A 105 -27.36 5.56 -9.02
C LYS A 105 -27.95 4.89 -10.26
N GLU A 106 -27.43 3.73 -10.63
CA GLU A 106 -27.91 2.94 -11.78
C GLU A 106 -29.04 1.96 -11.43
N LYS A 107 -29.41 1.86 -10.15
CA LYS A 107 -30.58 1.11 -9.67
C LYS A 107 -31.74 2.05 -9.40
#